data_AF-A0A3S9CKS5-F1
#
_entry.id   AF-A0A3S9CKS5-F1
#
_cell.length_a   1.000
_cell.length_b   1.000
_cell.length_c   1.000
_cell.angle_alpha   90.00
_cell.angle_beta   90.00
_cell.angle_gamma   90.00
#
_symmetry.space_group_name_H-M   'P 1'
#
loop_
_entity.id
_entity.type
_entity.pdbx_description
1 polymer ?
#
loop_
_entity_poly.entity_id
_entity_poly.type
_entity_poly.pdbx_seq_one_letter_code
_entity_poly.pdbx_strand_id
1 'polypeptide(L)'
;MGKRDKVDGDRLEFIPPQMPTLVERPPQDEGWVHEAELDGYRTQIIIDTGGVRLYNKNGRDWTTKYWPIALAVELPCRAAILDGEVIVSGVRGAPDSPGLEAAIWNEPNRLVFVAFDILHLDGRNLASLPLLQRKRALRQLVQPGAGKIQYCEHFEGDALALFRAIAKIGLNGVISKRADSRYESGPSKTWLETEYSRKPISNC
;
A
#
# COMPACT_ATOMS: atom_id res chain seq x y z
N MET A 1 -33.57 25.27 -20.70
CA MET A 1 -33.08 23.92 -21.04
C MET A 1 -31.56 24.00 -21.18
N GLY A 2 -30.83 23.87 -20.07
CA GLY A 2 -29.36 24.02 -20.08
C GLY A 2 -28.70 22.76 -20.64
N LYS A 3 -27.84 22.93 -21.65
CA LYS A 3 -26.91 21.89 -22.10
C LYS A 3 -26.12 21.42 -20.87
N ARG A 4 -26.30 20.16 -20.46
CA ARG A 4 -25.37 19.51 -19.54
C ARG A 4 -24.09 19.29 -20.33
N ASP A 5 -23.02 19.96 -19.93
CA ASP A 5 -21.69 19.66 -20.42
C ASP A 5 -21.40 18.18 -20.16
N LYS A 6 -20.98 17.45 -21.19
CA LYS A 6 -20.44 16.11 -21.04
C LYS A 6 -19.13 16.25 -20.26
N VAL A 7 -19.14 15.86 -18.99
CA VAL A 7 -17.89 15.59 -18.27
C VAL A 7 -17.34 14.31 -18.86
N ASP A 8 -16.37 14.43 -19.76
CA ASP A 8 -15.53 13.30 -20.17
C ASP A 8 -14.68 12.96 -18.95
N GLY A 9 -15.20 12.07 -18.12
CA GLY A 9 -14.56 11.62 -16.89
C GLY A 9 -13.68 10.44 -17.22
N ASP A 10 -12.43 10.71 -17.59
CA ASP A 10 -11.44 9.71 -17.99
C ASP A 10 -11.43 8.51 -17.02
N ARG A 11 -11.50 7.31 -17.60
CA ARG A 11 -11.35 6.06 -16.87
C ARG A 11 -9.91 5.97 -16.37
N LEU A 12 -9.74 5.87 -15.06
CA LEU A 12 -8.43 5.70 -14.46
C LEU A 12 -7.91 4.29 -14.76
N GLU A 13 -6.61 4.22 -15.05
CA GLU A 13 -5.92 3.00 -15.42
C GLU A 13 -4.97 2.55 -14.31
N PHE A 14 -4.69 1.25 -14.31
CA PHE A 14 -3.72 0.65 -13.42
C PHE A 14 -2.33 1.23 -13.66
N ILE A 15 -1.69 1.71 -12.59
CA ILE A 15 -0.30 2.16 -12.62
C ILE A 15 0.58 1.02 -12.12
N PRO A 16 1.55 0.51 -12.92
CA PRO A 16 2.46 -0.54 -12.48
C PRO A 16 3.18 -0.14 -11.18
N PRO A 17 3.34 -1.05 -10.21
CA PRO A 17 3.82 -0.66 -8.89
C PRO A 17 5.27 -0.18 -8.89
N GLN A 18 5.58 0.74 -7.98
CA GLN A 18 6.95 1.02 -7.56
C GLN A 18 7.45 -0.13 -6.68
N MET A 19 8.54 -0.76 -7.09
CA MET A 19 9.09 -1.97 -6.46
C MET A 19 10.27 -1.60 -5.56
N PRO A 20 10.23 -1.91 -4.25
CA PRO A 20 11.35 -1.65 -3.38
C PRO A 20 12.58 -2.48 -3.78
N THR A 21 13.78 -1.94 -3.52
CA THR A 21 15.04 -2.70 -3.64
C THR A 21 15.43 -3.28 -2.28
N LEU A 22 15.67 -4.58 -2.23
CA LEU A 22 16.17 -5.26 -1.04
C LEU A 22 17.57 -4.76 -0.66
N VAL A 23 17.75 -4.39 0.60
CA VAL A 23 19.02 -3.95 1.19
C VAL A 23 19.27 -4.66 2.52
N GLU A 24 20.54 -4.83 2.89
CA GLU A 24 20.93 -5.55 4.11
C GLU A 24 20.55 -4.82 5.41
N ARG A 25 20.48 -3.49 5.38
CA ARG A 25 20.18 -2.64 6.53
C ARG A 25 19.33 -1.45 6.11
N PRO A 26 18.47 -0.93 6.99
CA PRO A 26 17.72 0.27 6.69
C PRO A 26 18.68 1.47 6.53
N PRO A 27 18.34 2.45 5.68
CA PRO A 27 19.12 3.68 5.55
C PRO A 27 19.20 4.42 6.90
N GLN A 28 20.32 5.10 7.12
CA GLN A 28 20.61 5.85 8.37
C GLN A 28 20.72 7.35 8.15
N ASP A 29 20.74 7.80 6.89
CA ASP A 29 20.70 9.22 6.54
C ASP A 29 19.30 9.82 6.77
N GLU A 30 19.24 11.14 6.83
CA GLU A 30 17.98 11.87 6.96
C GLU A 30 17.16 11.82 5.66
N GLY A 31 15.87 12.18 5.76
CA GLY A 31 14.98 12.27 4.60
C GLY A 31 14.31 10.95 4.22
N TRP A 32 14.35 9.94 5.09
CA TRP A 32 13.59 8.69 4.95
C TRP A 32 12.43 8.64 5.94
N VAL A 33 11.36 7.99 5.52
CA VAL A 33 10.28 7.52 6.39
C VAL A 33 10.18 6.01 6.31
N HIS A 34 9.74 5.40 7.40
CA HIS A 34 9.77 3.96 7.56
C HIS A 34 8.38 3.42 7.82
N GLU A 35 8.01 2.35 7.13
CA GLU A 35 6.77 1.63 7.30
C GLU A 35 7.08 0.19 7.69
N ALA A 36 6.20 -0.41 8.49
CA ALA A 36 6.26 -1.85 8.69
C ALA A 36 5.96 -2.54 7.34
N GLU A 37 6.78 -3.51 6.97
CA GLU A 37 6.48 -4.39 5.85
C GLU A 37 5.21 -5.19 6.17
N LEU A 38 4.28 -5.17 5.22
CA LEU A 38 3.00 -5.85 5.34
C LEU A 38 3.09 -7.19 4.62
N ASP A 39 2.73 -8.26 5.31
CA ASP A 39 2.55 -9.58 4.71
C ASP A 39 1.19 -9.64 4.01
N GLY A 40 1.19 -9.49 2.70
CA GLY A 40 -0.03 -9.44 1.91
C GLY A 40 0.21 -9.57 0.42
N TYR A 41 -0.84 -9.26 -0.35
CA TYR A 41 -0.76 -9.11 -1.79
C TYR A 41 -0.96 -7.65 -2.22
N ARG A 42 0.09 -7.09 -2.81
CA ARG A 42 0.12 -5.74 -3.38
C ARG A 42 -1.05 -5.53 -4.32
N THR A 43 -1.86 -4.51 -4.02
CA THR A 43 -3.14 -4.23 -4.64
C THR A 43 -3.32 -2.73 -4.86
N GLN A 44 -3.92 -2.37 -6.00
CA GLN A 44 -4.31 -1.00 -6.31
C GLN A 44 -5.85 -0.90 -6.32
N ILE A 45 -6.41 0.01 -5.54
CA ILE A 45 -7.84 0.37 -5.62
C ILE A 45 -7.98 1.56 -6.55
N ILE A 46 -8.80 1.42 -7.58
CA ILE A 46 -9.17 2.48 -8.51
C ILE A 46 -10.64 2.82 -8.30
N ILE A 47 -10.92 4.10 -8.07
CA ILE A 47 -12.25 4.67 -7.91
C ILE A 47 -12.43 5.70 -9.03
N ASP A 48 -13.46 5.57 -9.85
CA ASP A 48 -13.83 6.56 -10.86
C ASP A 48 -15.30 6.40 -11.30
N THR A 49 -15.64 6.98 -12.46
CA THR A 49 -16.98 6.89 -13.07
C THR A 49 -17.41 5.46 -13.40
N GLY A 50 -16.47 4.52 -13.50
CA GLY A 50 -16.72 3.09 -13.69
C GLY A 50 -16.91 2.29 -12.39
N GLY A 51 -16.86 2.96 -11.23
CA GLY A 51 -17.00 2.35 -9.91
C GLY A 51 -15.66 1.95 -9.29
N VAL A 52 -15.70 0.97 -8.40
CA VAL A 52 -14.55 0.50 -7.62
C VAL A 52 -13.95 -0.73 -8.28
N ARG A 53 -12.66 -0.70 -8.57
CA ARG A 53 -11.90 -1.79 -9.17
C ARG A 53 -10.63 -2.07 -8.37
N LEU A 54 -10.31 -3.34 -8.15
CA LEU A 54 -9.11 -3.75 -7.41
C LEU A 54 -8.21 -4.59 -8.30
N TYR A 55 -6.98 -4.13 -8.51
CA TYR A 55 -5.99 -4.78 -9.34
C TYR A 55 -4.85 -5.31 -8.49
N ASN A 56 -4.42 -6.55 -8.74
CA ASN A 56 -3.21 -7.06 -8.11
C ASN A 56 -1.95 -6.40 -8.71
N LYS A 57 -0.77 -6.71 -8.16
CA LYS A 57 0.53 -6.18 -8.62
C LYS A 57 0.84 -6.32 -10.11
N ASN A 58 0.20 -7.26 -10.80
CA ASN A 58 0.38 -7.54 -12.23
C ASN A 58 -0.71 -6.90 -13.10
N GLY A 59 -1.57 -6.04 -12.54
CA GLY A 59 -2.67 -5.40 -13.28
C GLY A 59 -3.86 -6.31 -13.56
N ARG A 60 -3.98 -7.47 -12.89
CA ARG A 60 -5.14 -8.36 -13.04
C ARG A 60 -6.27 -7.90 -12.14
N ASP A 61 -7.46 -7.74 -12.72
CA ASP A 61 -8.68 -7.38 -11.99
C ASP A 61 -9.11 -8.52 -11.05
N TRP A 62 -9.05 -8.23 -9.74
CA TRP A 62 -9.41 -9.11 -8.63
C TRP A 62 -10.60 -8.57 -7.85
N THR A 63 -11.38 -7.63 -8.41
CA THR A 63 -12.53 -7.00 -7.75
C THR A 63 -13.52 -8.04 -7.20
N THR A 64 -13.78 -9.12 -7.95
CA THR A 64 -14.70 -10.20 -7.51
C THR A 64 -14.13 -11.04 -6.37
N LYS A 65 -12.80 -11.24 -6.33
CA LYS A 65 -12.12 -11.95 -5.23
C LYS A 65 -12.09 -11.11 -3.96
N TYR A 66 -11.94 -9.79 -4.13
CA TYR A 66 -11.89 -8.82 -3.04
C TYR A 66 -13.23 -8.14 -2.80
N TRP A 67 -14.35 -8.81 -3.09
CA TRP A 67 -15.68 -8.22 -3.03
C TRP A 67 -16.01 -7.51 -1.70
N PRO A 68 -15.59 -7.99 -0.50
CA PRO A 68 -15.91 -7.28 0.75
C PRO A 68 -15.17 -5.95 0.87
N ILE A 69 -13.97 -5.86 0.28
CA ILE A 69 -13.20 -4.60 0.23
C ILE A 69 -13.88 -3.68 -0.78
N ALA A 70 -14.23 -4.17 -1.97
CA ALA A 70 -14.88 -3.39 -3.01
C ALA A 70 -16.20 -2.74 -2.52
N LEU A 71 -17.01 -3.49 -1.77
CA LEU A 71 -18.26 -2.98 -1.20
C LEU A 71 -18.05 -2.00 -0.03
N ALA A 72 -16.90 -2.03 0.63
CA ALA A 72 -16.59 -1.17 1.76
C ALA A 72 -15.85 0.13 1.38
N VAL A 73 -15.57 0.34 0.09
CA VAL A 73 -14.98 1.60 -0.40
C VAL A 73 -16.05 2.69 -0.37
N GLU A 74 -16.06 3.46 0.72
CA GLU A 74 -16.90 4.65 0.92
C GLU A 74 -16.03 5.88 1.20
N LEU A 75 -15.06 6.15 0.32
CA LEU A 75 -14.11 7.25 0.50
C LEU A 75 -14.69 8.57 -0.03
N PRO A 76 -14.44 9.72 0.64
CA PRO A 76 -14.96 11.02 0.22
C PRO A 76 -14.17 11.60 -0.97
N CYS A 77 -14.24 10.93 -2.12
CA CYS A 77 -13.62 11.35 -3.38
C CYS A 77 -14.50 10.97 -4.58
N ARG A 78 -14.34 11.69 -5.70
CA ARG A 78 -14.96 11.35 -6.98
C ARG A 78 -14.10 10.37 -7.79
N ALA A 79 -12.77 10.50 -7.69
CA ALA A 79 -11.85 9.60 -8.36
C ALA A 79 -10.52 9.47 -7.61
N ALA A 80 -10.00 8.26 -7.45
CA ALA A 80 -8.73 8.02 -6.74
C ALA A 80 -8.01 6.76 -7.25
N ILE A 81 -6.68 6.75 -7.10
CA ILE A 81 -5.86 5.54 -7.22
C ILE A 81 -5.09 5.38 -5.91
N LEU A 82 -5.42 4.34 -5.15
CA LEU A 82 -4.73 3.99 -3.91
C LEU A 82 -3.81 2.79 -4.15
N ASP A 83 -2.62 2.85 -3.59
CA ASP A 83 -1.67 1.74 -3.60
C ASP A 83 -1.49 1.22 -2.18
N GLY A 84 -1.61 -0.10 -2.02
CA GLY A 84 -1.69 -0.73 -0.71
C GLY A 84 -1.47 -2.24 -0.75
N GLU A 85 -1.66 -2.86 0.40
CA GLU A 85 -1.51 -4.30 0.57
C GLU A 85 -2.84 -4.91 1.02
N VAL A 86 -3.28 -6.01 0.41
CA VAL A 86 -4.38 -6.82 0.96
C VAL A 86 -3.80 -7.86 1.91
N ILE A 87 -4.21 -7.80 3.17
CA ILE A 87 -3.76 -8.68 4.26
C ILE A 87 -4.94 -9.43 4.88
N VAL A 88 -4.66 -10.44 5.70
CA VAL A 88 -5.67 -11.06 6.58
C VAL A 88 -5.66 -10.37 7.94
N SER A 89 -6.81 -9.85 8.38
CA SER A 89 -6.96 -9.22 9.70
C SER A 89 -6.49 -10.15 10.83
N GLY A 90 -5.67 -9.62 11.74
CA GLY A 90 -5.24 -10.32 12.95
C GLY A 90 -4.16 -11.39 12.77
N VAL A 91 -3.70 -11.66 11.53
CA VAL A 91 -2.57 -12.57 11.30
C VAL A 91 -1.28 -11.75 11.32
N ARG A 92 -0.38 -12.08 12.25
CA ARG A 92 1.02 -11.65 12.23
C ARG A 92 1.83 -12.83 11.71
N GLY A 93 2.44 -12.72 10.53
CA GLY A 93 3.01 -13.87 9.85
C GLY A 93 3.89 -13.48 8.66
N ALA A 94 4.59 -14.47 8.10
CA ALA A 94 5.57 -14.31 7.03
C ALA A 94 4.91 -14.19 5.64
N PRO A 95 5.56 -13.50 4.68
CA PRO A 95 5.14 -13.46 3.28
C PRO A 95 4.83 -14.88 2.81
N ASP A 96 3.71 -15.07 2.12
CA ASP A 96 3.20 -16.38 1.68
C ASP A 96 2.56 -17.25 2.77
N SER A 97 1.94 -16.65 3.80
CA SER A 97 1.12 -17.45 4.71
C SER A 97 0.03 -18.20 3.91
N PRO A 98 -0.07 -19.54 3.99
CA PRO A 98 -1.17 -20.29 3.36
C PRO A 98 -2.54 -19.77 3.77
N GLY A 99 -2.61 -19.05 4.89
CA GLY A 99 -3.78 -18.34 5.37
C GLY A 99 -4.27 -17.21 4.45
N LEU A 100 -3.39 -16.45 3.79
CA LEU A 100 -3.83 -15.38 2.89
C LEU A 100 -4.49 -15.93 1.63
N GLU A 101 -3.84 -16.87 0.94
CA GLU A 101 -4.44 -17.48 -0.24
C GLU A 101 -5.75 -18.20 0.13
N ALA A 102 -5.76 -18.98 1.21
CA ALA A 102 -6.98 -19.63 1.69
C ALA A 102 -8.08 -18.61 2.03
N ALA A 103 -7.74 -17.49 2.66
CA ALA A 103 -8.71 -16.44 2.99
C ALA A 103 -9.26 -15.76 1.73
N ILE A 104 -8.44 -15.52 0.71
CA ILE A 104 -8.90 -14.93 -0.55
C ILE A 104 -9.99 -15.78 -1.21
N TRP A 105 -9.89 -17.10 -1.11
CA TRP A 105 -10.84 -18.01 -1.74
C TRP A 105 -12.01 -18.40 -0.85
N ASN A 106 -11.78 -18.58 0.46
CA ASN A 106 -12.75 -19.21 1.36
C ASN A 106 -13.28 -18.25 2.44
N GLU A 107 -12.54 -17.21 2.78
CA GLU A 107 -12.89 -16.29 3.88
C GLU A 107 -12.61 -14.82 3.51
N PRO A 108 -13.11 -14.31 2.36
CA PRO A 108 -12.76 -12.96 1.88
C PRO A 108 -13.18 -11.86 2.87
N ASN A 109 -14.13 -12.15 3.77
CA ASN A 109 -14.53 -11.30 4.88
C ASN A 109 -13.44 -11.05 5.92
N ARG A 110 -12.33 -11.78 5.91
CA ARG A 110 -11.16 -11.52 6.76
C ARG A 110 -10.16 -10.57 6.14
N LEU A 111 -10.30 -10.29 4.84
CA LEU A 111 -9.39 -9.43 4.10
C LEU A 111 -9.57 -7.97 4.51
N VAL A 112 -8.45 -7.27 4.55
CA VAL A 112 -8.34 -5.82 4.78
C VAL A 112 -7.35 -5.27 3.78
N PHE A 113 -7.67 -4.12 3.19
CA PHE A 113 -6.74 -3.34 2.40
C PHE A 113 -6.07 -2.29 3.26
N VAL A 114 -4.75 -2.27 3.28
CA VAL A 114 -3.94 -1.28 4.01
C VAL A 114 -3.24 -0.41 2.98
N ALA A 115 -3.74 0.82 2.81
CA ALA A 115 -3.22 1.80 1.86
C ALA A 115 -1.94 2.46 2.40
N PHE A 116 -0.86 2.44 1.64
CA PHE A 116 0.36 3.18 1.99
C PHE A 116 0.69 4.33 1.03
N ASP A 117 0.05 4.44 -0.13
CA ASP A 117 0.23 5.58 -1.06
C ASP A 117 -1.07 5.95 -1.80
N ILE A 118 -1.08 7.15 -2.39
CA ILE A 118 -2.15 7.67 -3.25
C ILE A 118 -1.52 8.31 -4.50
N LEU A 119 -1.93 7.84 -5.67
CA LEU A 119 -1.32 8.21 -6.95
C LEU A 119 -2.16 9.24 -7.72
N HIS A 120 -3.46 9.26 -7.45
CA HIS A 120 -4.40 10.19 -8.08
C HIS A 120 -5.53 10.54 -7.10
N LEU A 121 -5.99 11.79 -7.15
CA LEU A 121 -7.17 12.25 -6.41
C LEU A 121 -7.89 13.36 -7.18
N ASP A 122 -9.16 13.13 -7.51
CA ASP A 122 -10.10 14.11 -8.08
C ASP A 122 -9.55 14.93 -9.25
N GLY A 123 -8.92 14.24 -10.21
CA GLY A 123 -8.37 14.80 -11.44
C GLY A 123 -6.93 15.30 -11.29
N ARG A 124 -6.29 15.09 -10.12
CA ARG A 124 -4.90 15.48 -9.87
C ARG A 124 -4.01 14.26 -9.82
N ASN A 125 -2.95 14.29 -10.63
CA ASN A 125 -1.86 13.32 -10.56
C ASN A 125 -0.96 13.61 -9.33
N LEU A 126 -1.14 12.82 -8.28
CA LEU A 126 -0.35 12.91 -7.05
C LEU A 126 0.97 12.14 -7.14
N ALA A 127 1.10 11.15 -8.03
CA ALA A 127 2.34 10.37 -8.22
C ALA A 127 3.56 11.25 -8.48
N SER A 128 3.36 12.41 -9.10
CA SER A 128 4.40 13.40 -9.36
C SER A 128 4.85 14.21 -8.13
N LEU A 129 4.12 14.17 -7.02
CA LEU A 129 4.43 14.93 -5.81
C LEU A 129 5.38 14.16 -4.88
N PRO A 130 6.09 14.85 -3.96
CA PRO A 130 6.84 14.23 -2.88
C PRO A 130 5.99 13.26 -2.04
N LEU A 131 6.60 12.15 -1.59
CA LEU A 131 5.93 11.12 -0.79
C LEU A 131 5.16 11.67 0.40
N LEU A 132 5.75 12.60 1.18
CA LEU A 132 5.05 13.16 2.35
C LEU A 132 3.79 13.95 1.97
N GLN A 133 3.74 14.55 0.78
CA GLN A 133 2.53 15.22 0.30
C GLN A 133 1.45 14.19 -0.07
N ARG A 134 1.85 13.08 -0.73
CA ARG A 134 0.94 11.97 -1.03
C ARG A 134 0.40 11.33 0.26
N LYS A 135 1.27 11.04 1.23
CA LYS A 135 0.87 10.54 2.57
C LYS A 135 -0.13 11.44 3.27
N ARG A 136 0.07 12.77 3.24
CA ARG A 136 -0.88 13.73 3.82
C ARG A 136 -2.24 13.68 3.14
N ALA A 137 -2.27 13.62 1.80
CA ALA A 137 -3.52 13.48 1.04
C ALA A 137 -4.22 12.15 1.35
N LEU A 138 -3.47 11.04 1.39
CA LEU A 138 -3.99 9.72 1.72
C LEU A 138 -4.60 9.71 3.13
N ARG A 139 -3.92 10.30 4.10
CA ARG A 139 -4.38 10.36 5.50
C ARG A 139 -5.67 11.15 5.68
N GLN A 140 -5.92 12.15 4.84
CA GLN A 140 -7.19 12.88 4.83
C GLN A 140 -8.34 12.05 4.25
N LEU A 141 -8.04 11.12 3.35
CA LEU A 141 -9.03 10.29 2.67
C LEU A 141 -9.32 8.99 3.43
N VAL A 142 -8.29 8.35 3.97
CA VAL A 142 -8.35 7.05 4.64
C VAL A 142 -7.98 7.22 6.11
N GLN A 143 -8.93 6.93 6.99
CA GLN A 143 -8.70 7.00 8.43
C GLN A 143 -7.85 5.83 8.93
N PRO A 144 -7.05 6.02 9.99
CA PRO A 144 -6.45 4.91 10.73
C PRO A 144 -7.54 4.09 11.43
N GLY A 145 -7.26 2.81 11.69
CA GLY A 145 -8.05 2.03 12.64
C GLY A 145 -8.97 1.01 11.99
N ALA A 146 -10.21 0.90 12.50
CA ALA A 146 -11.10 -0.20 12.19
C ALA A 146 -11.81 -0.03 10.85
N GLY A 147 -11.80 -1.07 10.03
CA GLY A 147 -12.47 -1.07 8.73
C GLY A 147 -11.77 -1.97 7.72
N LYS A 148 -12.34 -2.04 6.51
CA LYS A 148 -11.77 -2.78 5.38
C LYS A 148 -10.68 -2.02 4.63
N ILE A 149 -10.59 -0.71 4.83
CA ILE A 149 -9.62 0.18 4.21
C ILE A 149 -8.94 0.92 5.34
N GLN A 150 -7.64 0.73 5.48
CA GLN A 150 -6.86 1.26 6.59
C GLN A 150 -5.66 2.02 6.08
N TYR A 151 -5.25 3.05 6.79
CA TYR A 151 -4.03 3.79 6.49
C TYR A 151 -2.79 3.10 7.09
N CYS A 152 -1.74 2.94 6.29
CA CYS A 152 -0.42 2.50 6.75
C CYS A 152 0.35 3.67 7.38
N GLU A 153 0.52 3.61 8.70
CA GLU A 153 1.35 4.54 9.46
C GLU A 153 2.81 4.47 9.01
N HIS A 154 3.46 5.64 9.01
CA HIS A 154 4.89 5.76 8.79
C HIS A 154 5.54 6.43 10.00
N PHE A 155 6.82 6.16 10.17
CA PHE A 155 7.63 6.69 11.25
C PHE A 155 8.76 7.54 10.67
N GLU A 156 8.93 8.73 11.22
CA GLU A 156 10.10 9.58 11.01
C GLU A 156 11.12 9.25 12.11
N GLY A 157 12.42 9.24 11.78
CA GLY A 157 13.50 9.02 12.75
C GLY A 157 14.26 7.71 12.55
N ASP A 158 14.79 7.14 13.64
CA ASP A 158 15.75 6.03 13.57
C ASP A 158 15.09 4.73 13.06
N ALA A 159 15.36 4.44 11.79
CA ALA A 159 14.99 3.22 11.09
C ALA A 159 15.41 1.95 11.84
N LEU A 160 16.58 1.95 12.48
CA LEU A 160 17.11 0.81 13.21
C LEU A 160 16.34 0.56 14.50
N ALA A 161 15.90 1.63 15.17
CA ALA A 161 15.03 1.53 16.34
C ALA A 161 13.67 0.92 15.96
N LEU A 162 13.04 1.39 14.87
CA LEU A 162 11.81 0.81 14.36
C LEU A 162 12.03 -0.66 13.97
N PHE A 163 13.05 -0.96 13.16
CA PHE A 163 13.38 -2.31 12.72
C PHE A 163 13.50 -3.26 13.93
N ARG A 164 14.29 -2.90 14.94
CA ARG A 164 14.43 -3.68 16.19
C ARG A 164 13.12 -3.83 16.96
N ALA A 165 12.26 -2.81 16.98
CA ALA A 165 10.98 -2.86 17.65
C ALA A 165 10.00 -3.81 16.94
N ILE A 166 9.94 -3.75 15.61
CA ILE A 166 9.04 -4.60 14.82
C ILE A 166 9.48 -6.08 14.82
N ALA A 167 10.79 -6.35 14.92
CA ALA A 167 11.33 -7.70 15.11
C ALA A 167 10.74 -8.37 16.35
N LYS A 168 10.71 -7.63 17.46
CA LYS A 168 10.25 -8.14 18.76
C LYS A 168 8.77 -8.52 18.74
N ILE A 169 8.00 -7.98 17.79
CA ILE A 169 6.58 -8.26 17.63
C ILE A 169 6.27 -9.16 16.41
N GLY A 170 7.32 -9.74 15.80
CA GLY A 170 7.21 -10.78 14.79
C GLY A 170 6.88 -10.30 13.36
N LEU A 171 7.17 -9.04 13.03
CA LEU A 171 7.00 -8.52 11.66
C LEU A 171 8.27 -8.76 10.82
N ASN A 172 8.09 -8.86 9.50
CA ASN A 172 9.12 -9.40 8.59
C ASN A 172 10.22 -8.39 8.25
N GLY A 173 9.89 -7.10 8.23
CA GLY A 173 10.85 -6.09 7.82
C GLY A 173 10.29 -4.68 7.81
N VAL A 174 11.11 -3.75 7.32
CA VAL A 174 10.77 -2.33 7.15
C VAL A 174 10.88 -1.96 5.68
N ILE A 175 9.90 -1.22 5.19
CA ILE A 175 10.00 -0.49 3.93
C ILE A 175 10.39 0.96 4.24
N SER A 176 11.58 1.36 3.80
CA SER A 176 12.10 2.72 3.93
C SER A 176 11.88 3.48 2.63
N LYS A 177 11.27 4.66 2.70
CA LYS A 177 10.91 5.45 1.53
C LYS A 177 11.45 6.88 1.65
N ARG A 178 12.02 7.42 0.57
CA ARG A 178 12.47 8.82 0.53
C ARG A 178 11.28 9.76 0.67
N ALA A 179 11.31 10.63 1.68
CA ALA A 179 10.25 11.59 1.99
C ALA A 179 9.95 12.56 0.84
N ASP A 180 10.96 12.88 0.05
CA ASP A 180 10.94 13.83 -1.06
C ASP A 180 10.72 13.19 -2.43
N SER A 181 10.66 11.86 -2.53
CA SER A 181 10.61 11.18 -3.83
C SER A 181 9.23 11.17 -4.47
N ARG A 182 9.24 11.18 -5.80
CA ARG A 182 8.08 10.88 -6.63
C ARG A 182 7.80 9.38 -6.64
N TYR A 183 6.61 9.01 -7.09
CA TYR A 183 6.27 7.63 -7.36
C TYR A 183 6.73 7.25 -8.77
N GLU A 184 7.52 6.18 -8.88
CA GLU A 184 8.09 5.71 -10.15
C GLU A 184 7.90 4.20 -10.26
N SER A 185 7.17 3.76 -11.28
CA SER A 185 6.93 2.35 -11.55
C SER A 185 8.23 1.57 -11.79
N GLY A 186 8.28 0.32 -11.32
CA GLY A 186 9.43 -0.57 -11.48
C GLY A 186 10.45 -0.47 -10.33
N PRO A 187 11.66 -1.04 -10.50
CA PRO A 187 12.68 -1.08 -9.46
C PRO A 187 13.08 0.31 -8.97
N SER A 188 13.08 0.50 -7.66
CA SER A 188 13.27 1.81 -7.04
C SER A 188 14.52 1.87 -6.19
N LYS A 189 15.22 3.02 -6.24
CA LYS A 189 16.27 3.38 -5.26
C LYS A 189 15.74 4.23 -4.12
N THR A 190 14.49 4.68 -4.22
CA THR A 190 13.84 5.56 -3.24
C THR A 190 12.89 4.80 -2.34
N TRP A 191 12.61 3.54 -2.64
CA TRP A 191 11.93 2.57 -1.77
C TRP A 191 12.90 1.42 -1.54
N LEU A 192 13.25 1.17 -0.29
CA LEU A 192 14.18 0.14 0.12
C LEU A 192 13.48 -0.80 1.09
N GLU A 193 13.73 -2.09 0.94
CA GLU A 193 13.20 -3.13 1.79
C GLU A 193 14.32 -3.73 2.62
N THR A 194 14.08 -3.89 3.93
CA THR A 194 15.01 -4.60 4.81
C THR A 194 14.23 -5.66 5.57
N GLU A 195 14.57 -6.92 5.30
CA GLU A 195 13.94 -8.08 5.92
C GLU A 195 14.80 -8.66 7.04
N TYR A 196 14.14 -9.32 7.99
CA TYR A 196 14.79 -10.20 8.94
C TYR A 196 15.19 -11.51 8.25
N SER A 197 16.46 -11.61 7.87
CA SER A 197 17.07 -12.90 7.48
C SER A 197 16.92 -13.91 8.62
N ARG A 198 16.04 -14.90 8.45
CA ARG A 198 16.05 -16.15 9.23
C ARG A 198 17.13 -17.13 8.73
N LYS A 199 18.26 -16.66 8.18
CA LYS A 199 19.40 -17.57 8.03
C LYS A 199 19.86 -17.94 9.45
N PRO A 200 19.95 -19.23 9.80
CA PRO A 200 20.57 -19.61 11.06
C PRO A 200 21.95 -18.97 11.08
N ILE A 201 22.31 -18.36 12.20
CA ILE A 201 23.68 -17.96 12.45
C ILE A 201 24.46 -19.28 12.42
N SER A 202 25.07 -19.61 11.28
CA SER A 202 26.11 -20.62 11.23
C SER A 202 27.25 -20.01 12.04
N ASN A 203 27.33 -20.40 13.31
CA ASN A 203 28.47 -20.09 14.16
C ASN A 203 29.73 -20.50 13.39
N CYS A 204 30.56 -19.52 13.05
CA CYS A 204 31.98 -19.76 12.81
C CYS A 204 32.67 -20.00 14.15
#